data_AF-A0AAV4CF07-F1
#
_entry.id   AF-A0AAV4CF07-F1
#
_cell.length_a   1.000
_cell.length_b   1.000
_cell.length_c   1.000
_cell.angle_alpha   90.00
_cell.angle_beta   90.00
_cell.angle_gamma   90.00
#
_symmetry.space_group_name_H-M   'P 1'
#
loop_
_entity.id
_entity.type
_entity.pdbx_description
1 polymer ?
#
loop_
_entity_poly.entity_id
_entity_poly.type
_entity_poly.pdbx_seq_one_letter_code
_entity_poly.pdbx_strand_id
1 'polypeptide(L)'
;MDQKFSSFVVEGAIAAPATALKENGDIDTEKVDDYVDFLTRHEIDGVFILGTLGEGMSLTVDERKQVAEAWVRYGQGRLSTVIVHVGTNNIRDSIELAKHAEQIKASAIACVCPSYYKPADEETVVDYMEQVAAAAPNTPFYYYCINFVTGVFCKMFFLTVCLCVFIALVIVVVIDICIIIIIIVTVGGYV
;
A
#
# COMPACT_ATOMS: atom_id res chain seq x y z
N MET A 1 8.09 25.33 4.18
CA MET A 1 8.84 24.48 3.23
C MET A 1 7.76 23.68 2.55
N ASP A 2 7.27 24.21 1.43
CA ASP A 2 6.00 23.83 0.85
C ASP A 2 6.18 22.57 0.02
N GLN A 3 5.96 21.40 0.61
CA GLN A 3 5.84 20.16 -0.15
C GLN A 3 4.51 20.19 -0.91
N LYS A 4 4.57 20.55 -2.20
CA LYS A 4 3.48 20.34 -3.14
C LYS A 4 3.35 18.85 -3.41
N PHE A 5 2.55 18.14 -2.63
CA PHE A 5 2.14 16.78 -2.99
C PHE A 5 1.30 16.84 -4.27
N SER A 6 1.71 16.06 -5.27
CA SER A 6 0.90 15.83 -6.47
C SER A 6 -0.42 15.21 -6.05
N SER A 7 -1.54 15.71 -6.60
CA SER A 7 -2.90 15.22 -6.33
C SER A 7 -3.15 13.87 -7.02
N PHE A 8 -2.31 12.87 -6.74
CA PHE A 8 -2.51 11.51 -7.22
C PHE A 8 -3.67 10.88 -6.46
N VAL A 9 -4.76 10.64 -7.19
CA VAL A 9 -5.94 9.93 -6.70
C VAL A 9 -5.97 8.59 -7.43
N VAL A 10 -6.11 7.51 -6.67
CA VAL A 10 -6.29 6.18 -7.23
C VAL A 10 -7.69 6.11 -7.83
N GLU A 11 -7.81 5.77 -9.10
CA GLU A 11 -9.09 5.68 -9.78
C GLU A 11 -9.26 4.28 -10.39
N GLY A 12 -10.52 3.84 -10.52
CA GLY A 12 -10.85 2.56 -11.12
C GLY A 12 -10.86 1.37 -10.14
N ALA A 13 -10.97 0.17 -10.71
CA ALA A 13 -10.99 -1.09 -9.99
C ALA A 13 -9.58 -1.54 -9.61
N ILE A 14 -9.32 -1.68 -8.30
CA ILE A 14 -8.02 -2.10 -7.78
C ILE A 14 -8.13 -3.50 -7.18
N ALA A 15 -7.45 -4.47 -7.78
CA ALA A 15 -7.38 -5.83 -7.28
C ALA A 15 -6.31 -5.98 -6.19
N ALA A 16 -6.52 -6.87 -5.22
CA ALA A 16 -5.47 -7.32 -4.32
C ALA A 16 -5.03 -8.75 -4.70
N PRO A 17 -4.03 -8.89 -5.58
CA PRO A 17 -3.58 -10.19 -6.03
C PRO A 17 -2.88 -10.96 -4.91
N ALA A 18 -3.04 -12.28 -4.93
CA ALA A 18 -2.18 -13.18 -4.16
C ALA A 18 -0.75 -13.14 -4.70
N THR A 19 0.23 -13.45 -3.85
CA THR A 19 1.62 -13.58 -4.29
C THR A 19 1.81 -14.91 -5.01
N ALA A 20 2.33 -14.85 -6.24
CA ALA A 20 2.65 -16.06 -6.99
C ALA A 20 3.89 -16.74 -6.38
N LEU A 21 3.76 -18.02 -6.06
CA LEU A 21 4.81 -18.85 -5.49
C LEU A 21 5.04 -20.08 -6.39
N LYS A 22 6.29 -20.52 -6.44
CA LYS A 22 6.69 -21.79 -7.03
C LYS A 22 6.29 -22.93 -6.10
N GLU A 23 6.32 -24.17 -6.61
CA GLU A 23 6.01 -25.36 -5.81
C GLU A 23 6.91 -25.53 -4.57
N ASN A 24 8.12 -24.98 -4.60
CA ASN A 24 9.06 -25.02 -3.47
C ASN A 24 8.87 -23.88 -2.46
N GLY A 25 7.91 -22.97 -2.69
CA GLY A 25 7.63 -21.82 -1.84
C GLY A 25 8.40 -20.54 -2.19
N ASP A 26 9.34 -20.58 -3.14
CA ASP A 26 10.03 -19.37 -3.60
C ASP A 26 9.09 -18.47 -4.41
N ILE A 27 9.38 -17.17 -4.47
CA ILE A 27 8.62 -16.22 -5.30
C ILE A 27 8.68 -16.61 -6.79
N ASP A 28 7.51 -16.63 -7.44
CA ASP A 28 7.37 -16.82 -8.88
C ASP A 28 7.10 -15.47 -9.57
N THR A 29 8.17 -14.73 -9.86
CA THR A 29 8.07 -13.41 -10.49
C THR A 29 7.61 -13.47 -11.95
N GLU A 30 7.83 -14.60 -12.64
CA GLU A 30 7.46 -14.75 -14.05
C GLU A 30 5.94 -14.87 -14.21
N LYS A 31 5.26 -15.50 -13.25
CA LYS A 31 3.79 -15.62 -13.22
C LYS A 31 3.05 -14.31 -13.06
N VAL A 32 3.74 -13.24 -12.65
CA VAL A 32 3.14 -11.91 -12.54
C VAL A 32 2.69 -11.40 -13.92
N ASP A 33 3.39 -11.72 -15.01
CA ASP A 33 3.00 -11.28 -16.36
C ASP A 33 1.65 -11.87 -16.80
N ASP A 34 1.50 -13.19 -16.61
CA ASP A 34 0.23 -13.91 -16.84
C ASP A 34 -0.90 -13.32 -15.99
N TYR A 35 -0.59 -12.91 -14.75
CA TYR A 35 -1.57 -12.34 -13.84
C TYR A 35 -1.99 -10.92 -14.27
N VAL A 36 -1.04 -10.06 -14.65
CA VAL A 36 -1.35 -8.73 -15.22
C VAL A 36 -2.21 -8.90 -16.47
N ASP A 37 -1.92 -9.88 -17.32
CA ASP A 37 -2.72 -10.17 -18.50
C ASP A 37 -4.15 -10.58 -18.16
N PHE A 38 -4.30 -11.47 -17.17
CA PHE A 38 -5.60 -11.85 -16.65
C PHE A 38 -6.39 -10.65 -16.13
N LEU A 39 -5.77 -9.79 -15.31
CA LEU A 39 -6.43 -8.63 -14.71
C LEU A 39 -6.87 -7.61 -15.76
N THR A 40 -5.98 -7.26 -16.69
CA THR A 40 -6.27 -6.29 -17.76
C THR A 40 -7.38 -6.75 -18.70
N ARG A 41 -7.45 -8.07 -19.01
CA ARG A 41 -8.56 -8.65 -19.79
C ARG A 41 -9.92 -8.55 -19.10
N HIS A 42 -9.93 -8.42 -17.78
CA HIS A 42 -11.14 -8.27 -16.97
C HIS A 42 -11.38 -6.81 -16.53
N GLU A 43 -10.77 -5.85 -17.23
CA GLU A 43 -10.98 -4.42 -17.00
C GLU A 43 -10.62 -3.97 -15.57
N ILE A 44 -9.63 -4.63 -14.96
CA ILE A 44 -9.03 -4.18 -13.70
C ILE A 44 -7.96 -3.13 -14.00
N ASP A 45 -8.14 -1.94 -13.42
CA ASP A 45 -7.28 -0.78 -13.68
C ASP A 45 -5.93 -0.88 -12.96
N GLY A 46 -5.90 -1.44 -11.75
CA GLY A 46 -4.69 -1.44 -10.94
C GLY A 46 -4.66 -2.52 -9.87
N VAL A 47 -3.57 -2.52 -9.11
CA VAL A 47 -3.31 -3.51 -8.08
C VAL A 47 -2.83 -2.90 -6.77
N PHE A 48 -3.28 -3.50 -5.67
CA PHE A 48 -2.75 -3.32 -4.33
C PHE A 48 -2.03 -4.61 -3.91
N ILE A 49 -0.70 -4.61 -4.02
CA ILE A 49 0.12 -5.80 -3.83
C ILE A 49 0.66 -5.90 -2.41
N LEU A 50 1.05 -7.10 -2.00
CA LEU A 50 1.67 -7.37 -0.70
C LEU A 50 0.79 -7.01 0.50
N GLY A 51 -0.51 -6.78 0.29
CA GLY A 51 -1.50 -6.65 1.36
C GLY A 51 -1.76 -7.97 2.07
N THR A 52 -2.88 -8.04 2.81
CA THR A 52 -3.26 -9.27 3.53
C THR A 52 -3.42 -10.47 2.59
N LEU A 53 -4.12 -10.30 1.46
CA LEU A 53 -4.29 -11.36 0.45
C LEU A 53 -2.99 -11.67 -0.33
N GLY A 54 -2.11 -10.67 -0.47
CA GLY A 54 -0.78 -10.86 -1.05
C GLY A 54 0.22 -11.47 -0.07
N GLU A 55 -0.19 -11.81 1.14
CA GLU A 55 0.64 -12.45 2.17
C GLU A 55 1.92 -11.68 2.51
N GLY A 56 1.94 -10.35 2.32
CA GLY A 56 3.18 -9.57 2.43
C GLY A 56 3.82 -9.56 3.81
N MET A 57 3.05 -9.89 4.87
CA MET A 57 3.58 -10.04 6.23
C MET A 57 4.23 -11.41 6.48
N SER A 58 4.04 -12.39 5.59
CA SER A 58 4.67 -13.71 5.63
C SER A 58 6.01 -13.76 4.88
N LEU A 59 6.28 -12.74 4.06
CA LEU A 59 7.46 -12.67 3.20
C LEU A 59 8.60 -11.89 3.86
N THR A 60 9.83 -12.27 3.54
CA THR A 60 11.01 -11.50 3.87
C THR A 60 11.03 -10.16 3.13
N VAL A 61 11.84 -9.21 3.60
CA VAL A 61 12.02 -7.91 2.95
C VAL A 61 12.48 -8.09 1.50
N ASP A 62 13.41 -9.01 1.23
CA ASP A 62 13.94 -9.22 -0.12
C ASP A 62 12.94 -9.90 -1.05
N GLU A 63 12.11 -10.81 -0.55
CA GLU A 63 11.00 -11.39 -1.33
C GLU A 63 9.95 -10.33 -1.69
N ARG A 64 9.61 -9.44 -0.74
CA ARG A 64 8.70 -8.32 -1.00
C ARG A 64 9.24 -7.39 -2.09
N LYS A 65 10.54 -7.09 -2.07
CA LYS A 65 11.19 -6.30 -3.13
C LYS A 65 11.08 -6.98 -4.49
N GLN A 66 11.36 -8.29 -4.56
CA GLN A 66 11.24 -9.08 -5.80
C GLN A 66 9.81 -9.04 -6.36
N VAL A 67 8.81 -9.24 -5.50
CA VAL A 67 7.39 -9.16 -5.90
C VAL A 67 7.05 -7.75 -6.41
N ALA A 68 7.47 -6.71 -5.68
CA ALA A 68 7.19 -5.33 -6.06
C ALA A 68 7.84 -4.95 -7.41
N GLU A 69 9.10 -5.33 -7.62
CA GLU A 69 9.80 -5.14 -8.89
C GLU A 69 9.08 -5.82 -10.06
N ALA A 70 8.62 -7.07 -9.86
CA ALA A 70 7.89 -7.80 -10.88
C ALA A 70 6.57 -7.10 -11.25
N TRP A 71 5.76 -6.71 -10.27
CA TRP A 71 4.49 -6.04 -10.51
C TRP A 71 4.64 -4.68 -11.18
N VAL A 72 5.63 -3.87 -10.77
CA VAL A 72 5.88 -2.58 -11.41
C VAL A 72 6.38 -2.77 -12.84
N ARG A 73 7.29 -3.75 -13.06
CA ARG A 73 7.82 -4.06 -14.39
C ARG A 73 6.73 -4.54 -15.35
N TYR A 74 5.96 -5.57 -14.97
CA TYR A 74 4.97 -6.18 -15.85
C TYR A 74 3.69 -5.36 -15.97
N GLY A 75 3.37 -4.55 -14.95
CA GLY A 75 2.23 -3.62 -14.97
C GLY A 75 2.47 -2.37 -15.81
N GLN A 76 3.72 -2.02 -16.13
CA GLN A 76 4.05 -0.79 -16.83
C GLN A 76 3.34 -0.69 -18.20
N GLY A 77 2.53 0.35 -18.37
CA GLY A 77 1.75 0.59 -19.59
C GLY A 77 0.52 -0.30 -19.75
N ARG A 78 0.21 -1.14 -18.75
CA ARG A 78 -0.91 -2.09 -18.75
C ARG A 78 -1.87 -1.85 -17.61
N LEU A 79 -1.35 -1.51 -16.43
CA LEU A 79 -2.11 -1.07 -15.26
C LEU A 79 -1.92 0.43 -15.07
N SER A 80 -2.99 1.13 -14.66
CA SER A 80 -2.95 2.54 -14.30
C SER A 80 -2.20 2.77 -12.99
N THR A 81 -2.31 1.81 -12.05
CA THR A 81 -1.83 1.96 -10.68
C THR A 81 -1.25 0.66 -10.13
N VAL A 82 -0.05 0.74 -9.54
CA VAL A 82 0.54 -0.30 -8.68
C VAL A 82 0.81 0.29 -7.30
N ILE A 83 0.00 -0.09 -6.30
CA ILE A 83 0.15 0.32 -4.91
C ILE A 83 0.91 -0.77 -4.17
N VAL A 84 2.08 -0.44 -3.60
CA VAL A 84 2.91 -1.39 -2.87
C VAL A 84 2.65 -1.28 -1.38
N HIS A 85 2.20 -2.36 -0.73
CA HIS A 85 2.16 -2.38 0.72
C HIS A 85 3.59 -2.45 1.30
N VAL A 86 3.97 -1.47 2.13
CA VAL A 86 5.31 -1.36 2.75
C VAL A 86 5.30 -1.47 4.27
N GLY A 87 4.13 -1.61 4.90
CA GLY A 87 4.03 -1.72 6.36
C GLY A 87 4.50 -3.07 6.89
N THR A 88 5.04 -3.04 8.12
CA THR A 88 5.54 -4.18 8.87
C THR A 88 5.45 -3.91 10.39
N ASN A 89 5.79 -4.89 11.23
CA ASN A 89 5.97 -4.67 12.68
C ASN A 89 7.34 -4.03 13.03
N ASN A 90 8.23 -3.83 12.07
CA ASN A 90 9.57 -3.25 12.24
C ASN A 90 9.71 -1.98 11.40
N ILE A 91 9.81 -0.83 12.06
CA ILE A 91 9.89 0.47 11.35
C ILE A 91 11.05 0.56 10.35
N ARG A 92 12.19 -0.08 10.62
CA ARG A 92 13.35 -0.05 9.71
C ARG A 92 13.05 -0.77 8.41
N ASP A 93 12.39 -1.92 8.49
CA ASP A 93 12.01 -2.71 7.32
C ASP A 93 10.98 -1.94 6.49
N SER A 94 10.03 -1.26 7.13
CA SER A 94 9.04 -0.43 6.43
C SER A 94 9.68 0.76 5.72
N ILE A 95 10.65 1.43 6.35
CA ILE A 95 11.42 2.52 5.74
C ILE A 95 12.22 2.01 4.54
N GLU A 96 12.83 0.83 4.64
CA GLU A 96 13.58 0.20 3.57
C GLU A 96 12.69 -0.14 2.38
N LEU A 97 11.53 -0.75 2.64
CA LEU A 97 10.53 -1.09 1.62
C LEU A 97 9.93 0.16 0.96
N ALA A 98 9.69 1.23 1.72
CA ALA A 98 9.22 2.51 1.17
C ALA A 98 10.24 3.13 0.21
N LYS A 99 11.52 3.18 0.61
CA LYS A 99 12.61 3.66 -0.26
C LYS A 99 12.71 2.86 -1.55
N HIS A 100 12.63 1.53 -1.43
CA HIS A 100 12.67 0.63 -2.58
C HIS A 100 11.48 0.87 -3.52
N ALA A 101 10.26 0.97 -2.99
CA ALA A 101 9.06 1.24 -3.77
C ALA A 101 9.16 2.56 -4.56
N GLU A 102 9.73 3.61 -3.97
CA GLU A 102 10.02 4.87 -4.69
C GLU A 102 11.06 4.67 -5.79
N GLN A 103 12.15 3.95 -5.51
CA GLN A 103 13.22 3.70 -6.48
C GLN A 103 12.74 2.96 -7.73
N ILE A 104 11.84 1.99 -7.54
CA ILE A 104 11.25 1.25 -8.66
C ILE A 104 10.09 2.00 -9.33
N LYS A 105 9.69 3.17 -8.80
CA LYS A 105 8.60 4.03 -9.30
C LYS A 105 7.22 3.38 -9.19
N ALA A 106 6.93 2.75 -8.05
CA ALA A 106 5.56 2.39 -7.70
C ALA A 106 4.63 3.62 -7.80
N SER A 107 3.38 3.42 -8.21
CA SER A 107 2.41 4.50 -8.33
C SER A 107 2.06 5.11 -6.98
N ALA A 108 2.06 4.29 -5.94
CA ALA A 108 1.82 4.67 -4.56
C ALA A 108 2.39 3.62 -3.60
N ILE A 109 2.57 4.02 -2.34
CA ILE A 109 2.82 3.10 -1.22
C ILE A 109 1.64 3.12 -0.25
N ALA A 110 1.36 1.97 0.33
CA ALA A 110 0.39 1.87 1.42
C ALA A 110 1.01 1.24 2.66
N CYS A 111 0.64 1.71 3.84
CA CYS A 111 1.23 1.26 5.09
C CYS A 111 0.15 0.91 6.12
N VAL A 112 0.32 -0.26 6.73
CA VAL A 112 -0.48 -0.72 7.87
C VAL A 112 0.29 -0.36 9.13
N CYS A 113 -0.42 -0.08 10.22
CA CYS A 113 0.24 0.15 11.50
C CYS A 113 0.82 -1.17 12.05
N PRO A 114 1.89 -1.11 12.86
CA PRO A 114 2.32 -2.26 13.66
C PRO A 114 1.16 -2.80 14.48
N SER A 115 1.07 -4.13 14.57
CA SER A 115 -0.07 -4.82 15.19
C SER A 115 0.35 -5.88 16.21
N TYR A 116 1.59 -6.36 16.15
CA TYR A 116 2.11 -7.30 17.15
C TYR A 116 2.20 -6.64 18.52
N TYR A 117 2.92 -5.52 18.59
CA TYR A 117 2.82 -4.56 19.68
C TYR A 117 1.90 -3.44 19.25
N LYS A 118 0.68 -3.45 19.77
CA LYS A 118 -0.31 -2.44 19.42
C LYS A 118 0.19 -1.07 19.89
N PRO A 119 0.15 -0.05 19.01
CA PRO A 119 0.37 1.34 19.38
C PRO A 119 -0.48 1.72 20.59
N ALA A 120 0.10 2.48 21.51
CA ALA A 120 -0.57 2.86 22.75
C ALA A 120 -1.71 3.87 22.49
N ASP A 121 -1.52 4.71 21.47
CA ASP A 121 -2.39 5.81 21.10
C ASP A 121 -2.30 6.08 19.58
N GLU A 122 -3.15 7.00 19.12
CA GLU A 122 -3.23 7.40 17.71
C GLU A 122 -2.01 8.23 17.28
N GLU A 123 -1.36 8.94 18.20
CA GLU A 123 -0.13 9.71 17.94
C GLU A 123 1.02 8.78 17.57
N THR A 124 1.19 7.66 18.28
CA THR A 124 2.17 6.62 17.94
C THR A 124 1.93 6.03 16.54
N VAL A 125 0.67 5.93 16.11
CA VAL A 125 0.34 5.49 14.75
C VAL A 125 0.76 6.55 13.73
N VAL A 126 0.42 7.81 13.97
CA VAL A 126 0.80 8.94 13.11
C VAL A 126 2.32 9.03 12.97
N ASP A 127 3.06 9.00 14.08
CA ASP A 127 4.53 9.05 14.10
C ASP A 127 5.16 7.93 13.26
N TYR A 128 4.58 6.72 13.32
CA TYR A 128 5.04 5.61 12.50
C TYR A 128 4.77 5.87 11.01
N MET A 129 3.57 6.34 10.66
CA MET A 129 3.19 6.63 9.27
C MET A 129 4.04 7.73 8.67
N GLU A 130 4.28 8.82 9.41
CA GLU A 130 5.11 9.95 8.97
C GLU A 130 6.53 9.51 8.65
N GLN A 131 7.14 8.67 9.50
CA GLN A 131 8.49 8.15 9.26
C GLN A 131 8.57 7.27 8.00
N VAL A 132 7.55 6.45 7.74
CA VAL A 132 7.51 5.62 6.53
C VAL A 132 7.25 6.47 5.29
N ALA A 133 6.33 7.44 5.36
CA ALA A 133 6.03 8.36 4.26
C ALA A 133 7.25 9.22 3.89
N ALA A 134 7.97 9.75 4.88
CA ALA A 134 9.18 10.55 4.68
C ALA A 134 10.32 9.78 3.98
N ALA A 135 10.28 8.44 4.01
CA ALA A 135 11.26 7.60 3.33
C ALA A 135 11.04 7.52 1.80
N ALA A 136 9.85 7.90 1.32
CA ALA A 136 9.45 7.93 -0.08
C ALA A 136 8.72 9.26 -0.40
N PRO A 137 9.40 10.42 -0.29
CA PRO A 137 8.77 11.73 -0.27
C PRO A 137 8.13 12.14 -1.60
N ASN A 138 8.44 11.46 -2.70
CA ASN A 138 7.86 11.73 -4.02
C ASN A 138 6.79 10.71 -4.41
N THR A 139 6.54 9.72 -3.55
CA THR A 139 5.58 8.65 -3.79
C THR A 139 4.32 8.87 -2.96
N PRO A 140 3.13 8.89 -3.57
CA PRO A 140 1.87 9.02 -2.83
C PRO A 140 1.74 7.96 -1.72
N PHE A 141 1.34 8.39 -0.52
CA PHE A 141 1.18 7.53 0.64
C PHE A 141 -0.27 7.30 1.01
N TYR A 142 -0.60 6.05 1.34
CA TYR A 142 -1.92 5.63 1.79
C TYR A 142 -1.85 4.90 3.13
N TYR A 143 -2.70 5.26 4.09
CA TYR A 143 -2.87 4.45 5.30
C TYR A 143 -3.77 3.25 4.99
N TYR A 144 -3.25 2.03 5.15
CA TYR A 144 -4.01 0.79 5.01
C TYR A 144 -4.71 0.44 6.34
N CYS A 145 -5.96 0.86 6.46
CA CYS A 145 -6.78 0.67 7.65
C CYS A 145 -7.51 -0.69 7.61
N ILE A 146 -7.03 -1.68 8.36
CA ILE A 146 -7.65 -3.02 8.46
C ILE A 146 -7.82 -3.48 9.92
N ASN A 147 -8.70 -2.77 10.63
CA ASN A 147 -8.90 -2.93 12.08
C ASN A 147 -9.22 -4.36 12.52
N PHE A 148 -9.94 -5.15 11.70
CA PHE A 148 -10.25 -6.54 12.03
C PHE A 148 -9.00 -7.42 12.14
N VAL A 149 -7.96 -7.13 11.35
CA VAL A 149 -6.69 -7.88 11.37
C VAL A 149 -5.73 -7.27 12.39
N THR A 150 -5.60 -5.95 12.43
CA THR A 150 -4.63 -5.28 13.30
C THR A 150 -5.09 -5.21 14.76
N GLY A 151 -6.40 -5.18 15.01
CA GLY A 151 -6.98 -4.85 16.30
C GLY A 151 -6.68 -3.42 16.77
N VAL A 152 -6.21 -2.54 15.87
CA VAL A 152 -5.93 -1.13 16.14
C VAL A 152 -7.07 -0.30 15.59
N PHE A 153 -7.77 0.42 16.46
CA PHE A 153 -8.92 1.25 16.10
C PHE A 153 -8.52 2.72 16.22
N CYS A 154 -8.09 3.32 15.12
CA CYS A 154 -7.90 4.76 15.05
C CYS A 154 -9.19 5.43 14.59
N LYS A 155 -9.60 6.51 15.25
CA LYS A 155 -10.70 7.34 14.79
C LYS A 155 -10.29 8.00 13.48
N MET A 156 -11.08 7.75 12.44
CA MET A 156 -10.82 8.27 11.08
C MET A 156 -10.61 9.79 11.07
N PHE A 157 -11.37 10.53 11.89
CA PHE A 157 -11.26 11.98 12.01
C PHE A 157 -9.87 12.45 12.50
N PHE A 158 -9.25 11.72 13.44
CA PHE A 158 -7.92 12.08 13.97
C PHE A 158 -6.83 11.83 12.95
N LEU A 159 -6.88 10.69 12.26
CA LEU A 159 -5.98 10.37 11.15
C LEU A 159 -6.11 11.42 10.04
N THR A 160 -7.33 11.82 9.68
CA THR A 160 -7.53 12.87 8.69
C THR A 160 -6.93 14.19 9.14
N VAL A 161 -7.20 14.67 10.36
CA VAL A 161 -6.75 15.99 10.83
C VAL A 161 -5.22 16.07 11.01
N CYS A 162 -4.60 15.04 11.58
CA CYS A 162 -3.15 15.03 11.81
C CYS A 162 -2.35 14.77 10.51
N LEU A 163 -2.88 13.96 9.59
CA LEU A 163 -2.15 13.55 8.39
C LEU A 163 -2.43 14.44 7.17
N CYS A 164 -3.36 15.41 7.26
CA CYS A 164 -3.63 16.40 6.21
C CYS A 164 -2.42 17.28 5.84
N VAL A 165 -1.34 17.26 6.63
CA VAL A 165 -0.10 18.00 6.33
C VAL A 165 0.92 17.13 5.56
N PHE A 166 0.78 15.80 5.56
CA PHE A 166 1.83 14.89 5.07
C PHE A 166 1.35 13.71 4.20
N ILE A 167 0.05 13.39 4.15
CA ILE A 167 -0.45 12.14 3.54
C ILE A 167 -1.65 12.41 2.63
N ALA A 168 -1.64 11.77 1.47
CA ALA A 168 -2.66 11.97 0.44
C ALA A 168 -3.97 11.21 0.72
N LEU A 169 -3.97 10.05 1.44
CA LEU A 169 -5.21 9.28 1.58
C LEU A 169 -5.23 8.14 2.61
N VAL A 170 -6.43 7.66 2.94
CA VAL A 170 -6.70 6.41 3.67
C VAL A 170 -7.33 5.37 2.74
N ILE A 171 -6.77 4.15 2.70
CA ILE A 171 -7.40 2.96 2.11
C ILE A 171 -8.22 2.28 3.21
N VAL A 172 -9.54 2.27 3.04
CA VAL A 172 -10.46 1.46 3.85
C VAL A 172 -10.80 0.22 3.05
N VAL A 173 -10.49 -0.98 3.57
CA VAL A 173 -10.92 -2.23 2.94
C VAL A 173 -12.27 -2.65 3.55
N VAL A 174 -13.34 -2.54 2.76
CA VAL A 174 -14.62 -3.18 3.06
C VAL A 174 -14.62 -4.54 2.38
N ILE A 175 -14.63 -5.62 3.17
CA ILE A 175 -14.62 -6.99 2.64
C ILE A 175 -16.07 -7.38 2.35
N ASP A 176 -16.51 -7.16 1.10
CA ASP A 176 -17.64 -7.91 0.54
C ASP A 176 -17.26 -8.32 -0.91
N ILE A 177 -17.09 -9.62 -1.12
CA ILE A 177 -16.80 -10.28 -2.42
C ILE A 177 -15.58 -9.73 -3.18
N CYS A 178 -14.36 -10.18 -2.84
CA CYS A 178 -13.10 -10.09 -3.62
C CYS A 178 -12.70 -8.74 -4.28
N ILE A 179 -13.46 -7.68 -4.06
CA ILE A 179 -13.29 -6.34 -4.63
C ILE A 179 -12.90 -5.44 -3.46
N ILE A 180 -11.74 -4.80 -3.56
CA ILE A 180 -11.39 -3.73 -2.63
C ILE A 180 -12.10 -2.47 -3.11
N ILE A 181 -13.14 -2.06 -2.40
CA ILE A 181 -13.68 -0.70 -2.54
C ILE A 181 -12.72 0.23 -1.79
N ILE A 182 -11.82 0.89 -2.51
CA ILE A 182 -11.01 1.96 -1.93
C ILE A 182 -11.93 3.17 -1.74
N ILE A 183 -12.38 3.41 -0.51
CA ILE A 183 -13.10 4.64 -0.18
C ILE A 183 -12.08 5.76 -0.03
N ILE A 184 -12.00 6.59 -1.07
CA ILE A 184 -11.18 7.80 -1.10
C ILE A 184 -11.93 8.91 -0.38
N VAL A 185 -11.53 9.22 0.86
CA VAL A 185 -12.00 10.44 1.53
C VAL A 185 -11.00 11.56 1.21
N THR A 186 -11.25 12.31 0.14
CA THR A 186 -10.57 13.59 -0.09
C THR A 186 -11.19 14.65 0.82
N VAL A 187 -10.40 15.25 1.71
CA VAL A 187 -10.82 16.51 2.35
C VAL A 187 -10.61 17.62 1.33
N GLY A 188 -11.65 17.88 0.53
CA GLY A 188 -11.71 19.10 -0.25
C GLY A 188 -11.78 20.29 0.70
N GLY A 189 -10.72 21.11 0.69
CA GLY A 189 -10.70 22.52 1.10
C GLY A 189 -11.37 22.89 2.42
N TYR A 190 -10.56 23.04 3.48
CA TYR A 190 -10.82 24.14 4.41
C TYR A 190 -10.02 25.35 3.92
N VAL A 191 -10.74 26.35 3.42
CA VAL A 191 -10.28 27.75 3.39
C VAL A 191 -10.11 28.22 4.83
#